data_AF-A0A5Q4ZY46-F1
#
_entry.id   AF-A0A5Q4ZY46-F1
#
_cell.length_a   1.000
_cell.length_b   1.000
_cell.length_c   1.000
_cell.angle_alpha   90.00
_cell.angle_beta   90.00
_cell.angle_gamma   90.00
#
_symmetry.space_group_name_H-M   'P 1'
#
loop_
_entity.id
_entity.type
_entity.pdbx_description
1 polymer ?
#
loop_
_entity_poly.entity_id
_entity_poly.type
_entity_poly.pdbx_seq_one_letter_code
_entity_poly.pdbx_strand_id
1 'polypeptide(L)'
;MFNSKKNVLIEDFSHFYLYRLKMFPNSKHVLDNEFEIEEKLASISRVDDEINCINYEFVESTDKENYHVQLSDVVCGFIRLYFDFLEFSSINEVEKFSVGLNHLQKTNLQLFFSLIDNSINEAALLLHRVIVPIDEHKATVLNERLNITNI
;
A
#
# COMPACT_ATOMS: atom_id res chain seq x y z
N MET A 1 -15.90 -4.66 4.21
CA MET A 1 -17.03 -5.48 3.71
C MET A 1 -18.16 -4.54 3.26
N PHE A 2 -18.91 -4.87 2.20
CA PHE A 2 -19.95 -3.99 1.65
C PHE A 2 -21.03 -3.68 2.70
N ASN A 3 -21.31 -2.39 2.92
CA ASN A 3 -22.32 -1.96 3.89
C ASN A 3 -23.67 -1.73 3.17
N SER A 4 -24.76 -2.21 3.77
CA SER A 4 -26.12 -2.06 3.23
C SER A 4 -26.72 -0.66 3.48
N LYS A 5 -26.03 0.20 4.22
CA LYS A 5 -26.44 1.58 4.49
C LYS A 5 -26.26 2.43 3.24
N LYS A 6 -27.30 3.20 2.91
CA LYS A 6 -27.31 4.11 1.77
C LYS A 6 -26.09 5.04 1.84
N ASN A 7 -25.33 5.10 0.73
CA ASN A 7 -24.11 5.89 0.55
C ASN A 7 -22.87 5.43 1.35
N VAL A 8 -22.83 4.21 1.87
CA VAL A 8 -21.63 3.64 2.49
C VAL A 8 -21.15 2.45 1.67
N LEU A 9 -20.03 2.60 0.97
CA LEU A 9 -19.44 1.52 0.16
C LEU A 9 -18.59 0.58 1.02
N ILE A 10 -17.73 1.16 1.87
CA ILE A 10 -16.83 0.45 2.78
C ILE A 10 -17.01 1.05 4.17
N GLU A 11 -17.34 0.20 5.14
CA GLU A 11 -17.57 0.61 6.55
C GLU A 11 -16.26 0.79 7.32
N ASP A 12 -15.26 -0.05 7.05
CA ASP A 12 -13.94 0.05 7.64
C ASP A 12 -12.85 -0.71 6.87
N PHE A 13 -11.62 -0.44 7.30
CA PHE A 13 -10.40 -1.00 6.74
C PHE A 13 -9.72 -2.01 7.67
N SER A 14 -10.28 -2.37 8.83
CA SER A 14 -9.64 -3.31 9.78
C SER A 14 -9.44 -4.70 9.18
N HIS A 15 -10.29 -5.07 8.22
CA HIS A 15 -10.18 -6.29 7.44
C HIS A 15 -8.86 -6.37 6.64
N PHE A 16 -8.33 -5.24 6.16
CA PHE A 16 -7.04 -5.23 5.47
C PHE A 16 -5.89 -5.49 6.45
N TYR A 17 -5.93 -4.90 7.64
CA TYR A 17 -4.98 -5.21 8.72
C TYR A 17 -5.04 -6.69 9.10
N LEU A 18 -6.25 -7.20 9.38
CA LEU A 18 -6.47 -8.61 9.74
C LEU A 18 -5.94 -9.57 8.67
N TYR A 19 -6.22 -9.27 7.39
CA TYR A 19 -5.72 -10.06 6.28
C TYR A 19 -4.19 -10.11 6.27
N ARG A 20 -3.51 -8.98 6.45
CA ARG A 20 -2.03 -8.94 6.47
C ARG A 20 -1.45 -9.69 7.67
N LEU A 21 -2.04 -9.52 8.86
CA LEU A 21 -1.64 -10.26 10.06
C LEU A 21 -1.73 -11.77 9.82
N LYS A 22 -2.89 -12.25 9.34
CA LYS A 22 -3.14 -13.69 9.11
C LYS A 22 -2.35 -14.27 7.93
N MET A 23 -2.01 -13.46 6.91
CA MET A 23 -1.18 -13.92 5.79
C MET A 23 0.28 -14.13 6.18
N PHE A 24 0.77 -13.40 7.19
CA PHE A 24 2.14 -13.53 7.68
C PHE A 24 2.16 -13.80 9.19
N PRO A 25 1.64 -14.95 9.66
CA PRO A 25 1.43 -15.20 11.09
C PRO A 25 2.75 -15.38 11.87
N ASN A 26 3.84 -15.70 11.17
CA ASN A 26 5.17 -15.88 11.75
C ASN A 26 6.02 -14.59 11.73
N SER A 27 5.50 -13.50 11.16
CA SER A 27 6.20 -12.21 11.11
C SER A 27 5.94 -11.40 12.38
N LYS A 28 6.86 -10.49 12.71
CA LYS A 28 6.58 -9.38 13.62
C LYS A 28 5.94 -8.24 12.83
N HIS A 29 4.74 -7.84 13.21
CA HIS A 29 4.02 -6.71 12.61
C HIS A 29 4.17 -5.49 13.51
N VAL A 30 4.66 -4.40 12.94
CA VAL A 30 4.78 -3.10 13.64
C VAL A 30 3.89 -2.13 12.89
N LEU A 31 2.87 -1.62 13.58
CA LEU A 31 1.82 -0.77 13.03
C LEU A 31 1.92 0.62 13.67
N ASP A 32 1.59 1.68 12.93
CA ASP A 32 1.40 3.00 13.54
C ASP A 32 0.13 3.03 14.37
N ASN A 33 0.09 3.89 15.39
CA ASN A 33 -1.09 4.07 16.23
C ASN A 33 -2.31 4.51 15.39
N GLU A 34 -3.36 3.70 15.41
CA GLU A 34 -4.61 3.95 14.70
C GLU A 34 -5.78 3.57 15.59
N PHE A 35 -6.29 4.55 16.34
CA PHE A 35 -7.31 4.35 17.38
C PHE A 35 -8.49 3.45 16.95
N GLU A 36 -9.07 3.71 15.76
CA GLU A 36 -10.20 2.93 15.27
C GLU A 36 -9.84 1.48 14.90
N ILE A 37 -8.62 1.25 14.40
CA ILE A 37 -8.15 -0.10 14.03
C ILE A 37 -7.72 -0.87 15.26
N GLU A 38 -7.05 -0.23 16.22
CA GLU A 38 -6.68 -0.80 17.51
C GLU A 38 -7.90 -1.33 18.26
N GLU A 39 -8.94 -0.51 18.41
CA GLU A 39 -10.20 -0.93 19.06
C GLU A 39 -10.84 -2.11 18.33
N LYS A 40 -10.84 -2.09 16.99
CA LYS A 40 -11.40 -3.18 16.18
C LYS A 40 -10.62 -4.47 16.33
N LEU A 41 -9.29 -4.44 16.22
CA LEU A 41 -8.47 -5.63 16.40
C LEU A 41 -8.58 -6.19 17.82
N ALA A 42 -8.63 -5.32 18.84
CA ALA A 42 -8.86 -5.74 20.22
C ALA A 42 -10.25 -6.36 20.45
N SER A 43 -11.26 -5.96 19.67
CA SER A 43 -12.58 -6.60 19.71
C SER A 43 -12.57 -7.97 19.02
N ILE A 44 -11.86 -8.09 17.89
CA ILE A 44 -11.72 -9.34 17.13
C ILE A 44 -10.91 -10.38 17.92
N SER A 45 -9.84 -9.96 18.59
CA SER A 45 -8.98 -10.86 19.38
C SER A 45 -9.68 -11.51 20.57
N ARG A 46 -10.83 -10.98 21.01
CA ARG A 46 -11.68 -11.59 22.04
C ARG A 46 -12.49 -12.79 21.54
N VAL A 47 -12.63 -12.93 20.22
CA VAL A 47 -13.45 -13.98 19.58
C VAL A 47 -12.68 -14.84 18.58
N ASP A 48 -11.46 -14.42 18.21
CA ASP A 48 -10.56 -15.10 17.29
C ASP A 48 -9.19 -15.33 17.95
N ASP A 49 -9.01 -16.53 18.50
CA ASP A 49 -7.80 -16.90 19.23
C ASP A 49 -6.54 -16.96 18.33
N GLU A 50 -6.70 -17.11 17.01
CA GLU A 50 -5.56 -17.09 16.08
C GLU A 50 -4.84 -15.74 16.11
N ILE A 51 -5.61 -14.65 16.27
CA ILE A 51 -5.04 -13.29 16.36
C ILE A 51 -4.18 -13.11 17.60
N ASN A 52 -4.56 -13.75 18.72
CA ASN A 52 -3.77 -13.72 19.95
C ASN A 52 -2.42 -14.42 19.80
N CYS A 53 -2.25 -15.26 18.78
CA CYS A 53 -0.99 -15.96 18.50
C CYS A 53 -0.08 -15.20 17.52
N ILE A 54 -0.56 -14.10 16.91
CA ILE A 54 0.22 -13.31 15.95
C ILE A 54 1.03 -12.25 16.69
N ASN A 55 2.31 -12.12 16.35
CA ASN A 55 3.18 -11.10 16.93
C ASN A 55 2.95 -9.74 16.24
N TYR A 56 2.09 -8.90 16.81
CA TYR A 56 1.89 -7.54 16.34
C TYR A 56 1.90 -6.52 17.50
N GLU A 57 2.33 -5.30 17.19
CA GLU A 57 2.29 -4.17 18.11
C GLU A 57 1.92 -2.87 17.37
N PHE A 58 1.28 -1.97 18.11
CA PHE A 58 1.05 -0.59 17.72
C PHE A 58 2.09 0.29 18.42
N VAL A 59 2.72 1.20 17.67
CA VAL A 59 3.81 2.03 18.16
C VAL A 59 3.59 3.50 17.82
N GLU A 60 4.14 4.39 18.64
CA GLU A 60 4.16 5.82 18.37
C GLU A 60 5.19 6.14 17.28
N SER A 61 4.74 6.50 16.09
CA SER A 61 5.62 6.82 14.96
C SER A 61 6.55 7.99 15.24
N THR A 62 6.22 8.92 16.15
CA THR A 62 7.13 10.04 16.50
C THR A 62 8.34 9.62 17.33
N ASP A 63 8.35 8.41 17.90
CA ASP A 63 9.52 7.88 18.60
C ASP A 63 10.63 7.50 17.62
N LYS A 64 11.87 7.91 17.93
CA LYS A 64 13.03 7.74 17.04
C LYS A 64 13.35 6.29 16.69
N GLU A 65 13.06 5.36 17.60
CA GLU A 65 13.30 3.94 17.40
C GLU A 65 12.34 3.33 16.36
N ASN A 66 11.20 3.98 16.09
CA ASN A 66 10.15 3.52 15.17
C ASN A 66 10.30 4.11 13.76
N TYR A 67 11.52 4.42 13.33
CA TYR A 67 11.79 5.06 12.03
C TYR A 67 11.28 4.26 10.83
N HIS A 68 11.12 2.93 10.96
CA HIS A 68 10.51 2.09 9.92
C HIS A 68 9.04 2.44 9.67
N VAL A 69 8.29 2.79 10.70
CA VAL A 69 6.89 3.23 10.59
C VAL A 69 6.83 4.58 9.88
N GLN A 70 7.70 5.53 10.27
CA GLN A 70 7.82 6.82 9.56
C GLN A 70 8.18 6.66 8.08
N LEU A 71 9.08 5.72 7.76
CA LEU A 71 9.42 5.41 6.37
C LEU A 71 8.23 4.80 5.63
N SER A 72 7.45 3.94 6.30
CA SER A 72 6.21 3.37 5.76
C SER A 72 5.23 4.47 5.37
N ASP A 73 5.04 5.50 6.19
CA ASP A 73 4.13 6.62 5.87
C ASP A 73 4.54 7.38 4.60
N VAL A 74 5.84 7.64 4.44
CA VAL A 74 6.37 8.30 3.24
C VAL A 74 6.13 7.44 1.99
N VAL A 75 6.37 6.12 2.10
CA VAL A 75 6.15 5.17 1.01
C VAL A 75 4.66 5.06 0.67
N CYS A 76 3.78 4.95 1.68
CA CYS A 76 2.33 4.92 1.53
C CYS A 76 1.82 6.21 0.87
N GLY A 77 2.34 7.37 1.29
CA GLY A 77 2.02 8.66 0.67
C GLY A 77 2.42 8.71 -0.80
N PHE A 78 3.57 8.16 -1.16
CA PHE A 78 4.00 8.07 -2.55
C PHE A 78 3.11 7.13 -3.38
N ILE A 79 2.78 5.94 -2.84
CA ILE A 79 1.85 4.99 -3.46
C ILE A 79 0.50 5.65 -3.73
N ARG A 80 -0.02 6.39 -2.75
CA ARG A 80 -1.28 7.15 -2.91
C ARG A 80 -1.18 8.15 -4.06
N LEU A 81 -0.15 9.01 -4.07
CA LEU A 81 0.02 10.00 -5.13
C LEU A 81 0.16 9.37 -6.52
N TYR A 82 0.80 8.21 -6.59
CA TYR A 82 0.90 7.43 -7.83
C TYR A 82 -0.48 6.96 -8.31
N PHE A 83 -1.29 6.35 -7.43
CA PHE A 83 -2.63 5.91 -7.81
C PHE A 83 -3.59 7.08 -8.11
N ASP A 84 -3.53 8.17 -7.34
CA ASP A 84 -4.28 9.39 -7.62
C ASP A 84 -3.91 9.94 -9.02
N PHE A 85 -2.62 9.94 -9.36
CA PHE A 85 -2.16 10.35 -10.69
C PHE A 85 -2.74 9.44 -11.79
N LEU A 86 -2.72 8.13 -11.61
CA LEU A 86 -3.30 7.21 -12.59
C LEU A 86 -4.80 7.44 -12.74
N GLU A 87 -5.55 7.53 -11.64
CA GLU A 87 -7.01 7.71 -11.63
C GLU A 87 -7.42 8.98 -12.40
N PHE A 88 -6.80 10.12 -12.07
CA PHE A 88 -7.23 11.42 -12.59
C PHE A 88 -6.58 11.81 -13.93
N SER A 89 -5.55 11.12 -14.39
CA SER A 89 -4.90 11.42 -15.67
C SER A 89 -5.52 10.64 -16.83
N SER A 90 -5.61 11.29 -17.99
CA SER A 90 -5.79 10.61 -19.27
C SER A 90 -4.50 9.91 -19.72
N ILE A 91 -4.62 8.95 -20.64
CA ILE A 91 -3.45 8.27 -21.23
C ILE A 91 -2.47 9.27 -21.87
N ASN A 92 -2.98 10.30 -22.56
CA ASN A 92 -2.14 11.34 -23.18
C ASN A 92 -1.38 12.17 -22.12
N GLU A 93 -2.01 12.44 -20.97
CA GLU A 93 -1.32 13.12 -19.86
C GLU A 93 -0.23 12.25 -19.24
N VAL A 94 -0.46 10.94 -19.12
CA VAL A 94 0.56 9.98 -18.67
C VAL A 94 1.75 9.95 -19.64
N GLU A 95 1.49 9.91 -20.94
CA GLU A 95 2.57 9.97 -21.95
C GLU A 95 3.36 11.28 -21.87
N LYS A 96 2.68 12.43 -21.80
CA LYS A 96 3.33 13.74 -21.67
C LYS A 96 4.14 13.84 -20.37
N PHE A 97 3.59 13.35 -19.26
CA PHE A 97 4.29 13.30 -17.99
C PHE A 97 5.58 12.51 -18.11
N SER A 98 5.52 11.30 -18.69
CA SER A 98 6.69 10.42 -18.83
C SER A 98 7.85 11.04 -19.60
N VAL A 99 7.56 11.83 -20.65
CA VAL A 99 8.56 12.53 -21.47
C VAL A 99 9.07 13.81 -20.80
N GLY A 100 8.25 14.42 -19.94
CA GLY A 100 8.56 15.67 -19.25
C GLY A 100 9.39 15.52 -17.97
N LEU A 101 9.66 14.29 -17.53
CA LEU A 101 10.44 14.04 -16.31
C LEU A 101 11.89 14.49 -16.47
N ASN A 102 12.38 15.23 -15.48
CA ASN A 102 13.82 15.49 -15.37
C ASN A 102 14.56 14.22 -14.90
N HIS A 103 15.89 14.23 -15.00
CA HIS A 103 16.73 13.09 -14.64
C HIS A 103 16.46 12.58 -13.22
N LEU A 104 16.40 13.47 -12.22
CA LEU A 104 16.18 13.09 -10.82
C LEU A 104 14.80 12.45 -10.62
N GLN A 105 13.75 13.02 -11.21
CA GLN A 105 12.40 12.48 -11.12
C GLN A 105 12.29 11.10 -11.78
N LYS A 106 12.91 10.93 -12.96
CA LYS A 106 12.97 9.65 -13.66
C LYS A 106 13.70 8.60 -12.81
N THR A 107 14.88 8.92 -12.27
CA THR A 107 15.64 8.01 -11.41
C THR A 107 14.85 7.64 -10.15
N ASN A 108 14.19 8.60 -9.51
CA ASN A 108 13.39 8.32 -8.31
C ASN A 108 12.21 7.39 -8.60
N LEU A 109 11.50 7.58 -9.71
CA LEU A 109 10.43 6.66 -10.12
C LEU A 109 10.98 5.27 -10.43
N GLN A 110 12.10 5.17 -11.16
CA GLN A 110 12.75 3.88 -11.43
C GLN A 110 13.16 3.15 -10.15
N LEU A 111 13.72 3.86 -9.17
CA LEU A 111 14.07 3.29 -7.86
C LEU A 111 12.83 2.83 -7.10
N PHE A 112 11.77 3.63 -7.09
CA PHE A 112 10.50 3.26 -6.45
C PHE A 112 9.94 1.96 -7.02
N PHE A 113 9.84 1.84 -8.33
CA PHE A 113 9.33 0.62 -8.95
C PHE A 113 10.28 -0.58 -8.77
N SER A 114 11.61 -0.34 -8.73
CA SER A 114 12.57 -1.39 -8.37
C SER A 114 12.36 -1.90 -6.94
N LEU A 115 11.95 -1.04 -5.99
CA LEU A 115 11.59 -1.46 -4.63
C LEU A 115 10.33 -2.33 -4.62
N ILE A 116 9.34 -2.01 -5.45
CA ILE A 116 8.13 -2.83 -5.62
C ILE A 116 8.49 -4.19 -6.19
N ASP A 117 9.31 -4.24 -7.25
CA ASP A 117 9.78 -5.49 -7.86
C ASP A 117 10.54 -6.35 -6.86
N ASN A 118 11.46 -5.76 -6.09
CA ASN A 118 12.21 -6.46 -5.05
C ASN A 118 11.27 -7.01 -3.96
N SER A 119 10.22 -6.27 -3.59
CA SER A 119 9.23 -6.74 -2.62
C SER A 119 8.43 -7.93 -3.15
N ILE A 120 8.01 -7.89 -4.42
CA ILE A 120 7.30 -9.00 -5.08
C ILE A 120 8.19 -10.24 -5.19
N ASN A 121 9.47 -10.05 -5.51
CA ASN A 121 10.46 -11.13 -5.60
C ASN A 121 10.72 -11.79 -4.25
N GLU A 122 10.70 -11.02 -3.15
CA GLU A 122 10.79 -11.56 -1.79
C GLU A 122 9.54 -12.38 -1.44
N ALA A 123 8.35 -11.82 -1.67
CA ALA A 123 7.10 -12.53 -1.49
C ALA A 123 5.99 -11.92 -2.35
N ALA A 124 5.47 -12.70 -3.31
CA ALA A 124 4.41 -12.24 -4.21
C ALA A 124 3.15 -11.75 -3.46
N LEU A 125 2.88 -12.30 -2.27
CA LEU A 125 1.78 -11.90 -1.39
C LEU A 125 1.90 -10.46 -0.84
N LEU A 126 3.09 -9.84 -0.91
CA LEU A 126 3.27 -8.45 -0.51
C LEU A 126 2.53 -7.50 -1.46
N LEU A 127 2.37 -7.87 -2.73
CA LEU A 127 1.52 -7.16 -3.68
C LEU A 127 0.07 -7.65 -3.57
N HIS A 128 -0.73 -6.89 -2.82
CA HIS A 128 -2.18 -7.08 -2.75
C HIS A 128 -2.86 -5.78 -3.15
N ARG A 129 -3.32 -5.69 -4.39
CA ARG A 129 -3.93 -4.48 -4.97
C ARG A 129 -5.26 -4.78 -5.65
N VAL A 130 -6.14 -3.78 -5.66
CA VAL A 130 -7.33 -3.74 -6.50
C VAL A 130 -7.18 -2.52 -7.40
N ILE A 131 -7.11 -2.73 -8.70
CA ILE A 131 -6.88 -1.68 -9.69
C ILE A 131 -7.91 -1.79 -10.82
N VAL A 132 -8.36 -0.65 -11.33
CA VAL A 132 -9.27 -0.62 -12.49
C VAL A 132 -8.43 -0.89 -13.75
N PRO A 133 -8.91 -1.70 -14.72
CA PRO A 133 -8.12 -2.06 -15.90
C PRO A 133 -7.56 -0.87 -16.70
N ILE A 134 -8.27 0.26 -16.73
CA ILE A 134 -7.80 1.47 -17.42
C ILE A 134 -6.58 2.09 -16.72
N ASP A 135 -6.52 2.04 -15.39
CA ASP A 135 -5.41 2.59 -14.61
C ASP A 135 -4.20 1.64 -14.66
N GLU A 136 -4.45 0.33 -14.72
CA GLU A 136 -3.41 -0.66 -14.99
C GLU A 136 -2.78 -0.48 -16.38
N HIS A 137 -3.60 -0.15 -17.39
CA HIS A 137 -3.10 0.20 -18.71
C HIS A 137 -2.26 1.48 -18.69
N LYS A 138 -2.71 2.54 -17.99
CA LYS A 138 -1.92 3.77 -17.79
C LYS A 138 -0.58 3.49 -17.10
N ALA A 139 -0.57 2.62 -16.08
CA ALA A 139 0.65 2.19 -15.39
C ALA A 139 1.62 1.49 -16.35
N THR A 140 1.12 0.60 -17.21
CA THR A 140 1.92 -0.09 -18.24
C THR A 140 2.57 0.92 -19.19
N VAL A 141 1.79 1.88 -19.71
CA VAL A 141 2.30 2.94 -20.59
C VAL A 141 3.41 3.75 -19.91
N LEU A 142 3.25 4.10 -18.63
CA LEU A 142 4.28 4.81 -17.87
C LEU A 142 5.56 3.97 -17.73
N ASN A 143 5.42 2.69 -17.36
CA ASN A 143 6.56 1.80 -17.12
C ASN A 143 7.37 1.55 -18.39
N GLU A 144 6.72 1.34 -19.53
CA GLU A 144 7.38 1.19 -20.84
C GLU A 144 8.23 2.42 -21.19
N ARG A 145 7.71 3.63 -20.94
CA ARG A 145 8.44 4.89 -21.22
C ARG A 145 9.61 5.13 -20.25
N LEU A 146 9.53 4.55 -19.05
CA LEU A 146 10.58 4.63 -18.04
C LEU A 146 11.63 3.52 -18.16
N ASN A 147 11.47 2.56 -19.07
CA ASN A 147 12.29 1.34 -19.18
C ASN A 147 12.29 0.53 -17.87
N ILE A 148 11.12 0.37 -17.26
CA ILE A 148 10.93 -0.37 -16.01
C ILE A 148 10.31 -1.72 -16.34
N THR A 149 10.77 -2.79 -15.68
CA THR A 149 10.24 -4.15 -15.89
C THR A 149 8.84 -4.27 -15.29
N ASN A 150 7.99 -5.14 -15.87
CA ASN A 150 6.54 -5.17 -15.63
C ASN A 150 6.12 -5.30 -14.14
N ILE A 151 5.16 -4.46 -13.74
CA ILE A 151 4.30 -4.54 -12.54
C ILE A 151 2.83 -4.61 -13.00
#